data_AF-A0A8T0DD24-F1
#
_entry.id   AF-A0A8T0DD24-F1
#
_cell.length_a   1.000
_cell.length_b   1.000
_cell.length_c   1.000
_cell.angle_alpha   90.00
_cell.angle_beta   90.00
_cell.angle_gamma   90.00
#
_symmetry.space_group_name_H-M   'P 1'
#
loop_
_entity.id
_entity.type
_entity.pdbx_description
1 polymer ?
#
loop_
_entity_poly.entity_id
_entity_poly.type
_entity_poly.pdbx_seq_one_letter_code
_entity_poly.pdbx_strand_id
1 'polypeptide(L)'
;MNRLKLVVVGPTKCGKSYLCNFLSESVEQVTEEYRPTCGVRFVFLDPHILRISFSSIIEYELNTTIVNKPCKVELELWDLSGNRKYENCWPACFKGSHGAIFVYNPDHSEHIKELEDWHMISSRNMQLKESSCCVISNKKSNAGRDAVSLPSALERFQRLTCSFEEAEKLRDQFEKFISQLIACRHEATEQEELNIINT
;
A
#
# COMPACT_ATOMS: atom_id res chain seq x y z
N MET A 1 -8.69 7.77 17.75
CA MET A 1 -9.07 7.72 16.32
C MET A 1 -8.01 6.89 15.61
N ASN A 2 -8.39 5.85 14.86
CA ASN A 2 -7.42 4.93 14.27
C ASN A 2 -6.89 5.53 12.97
N ARG A 3 -5.65 6.03 12.97
CA ARG A 3 -4.98 6.55 11.77
C ARG A 3 -3.96 5.56 11.26
N LEU A 4 -4.01 5.26 9.97
CA LEU A 4 -3.16 4.29 9.31
C LEU A 4 -2.47 4.87 8.08
N LYS A 5 -1.13 4.87 8.12
CA LYS A 5 -0.29 5.19 6.97
C LYS A 5 0.22 3.90 6.32
N LEU A 6 -0.14 3.66 5.07
CA LEU A 6 0.37 2.53 4.28
C LEU A 6 1.12 3.04 3.06
N VAL A 7 2.29 2.47 2.79
CA VAL A 7 3.03 2.74 1.54
C VAL A 7 2.64 1.72 0.48
N VAL A 8 2.38 2.20 -0.74
CA VAL A 8 2.06 1.35 -1.88
C VAL A 8 3.28 1.34 -2.80
N VAL A 9 3.91 0.17 -2.93
CA VAL A 9 5.21 -0.02 -3.57
C VAL A 9 5.13 -1.08 -4.67
N GLY A 10 6.05 -1.00 -5.63
CA GLY A 10 6.12 -1.94 -6.74
C GLY A 10 6.58 -1.30 -8.05
N PRO A 11 6.75 -2.11 -9.10
CA PRO A 11 7.30 -1.70 -10.40
C PRO A 11 6.55 -0.54 -11.06
N THR A 12 7.18 0.12 -12.04
CA THR A 12 6.45 1.07 -12.88
C THR A 12 5.33 0.36 -13.66
N LYS A 13 4.22 1.04 -13.95
CA LYS A 13 3.09 0.50 -14.73
C LYS A 13 2.37 -0.73 -14.14
N CYS A 14 2.64 -1.14 -12.91
CA CYS A 14 1.87 -2.23 -12.25
C CYS A 14 0.47 -1.80 -11.75
N GLY A 15 0.13 -0.51 -11.81
CA GLY A 15 -1.21 0.00 -11.52
C GLY A 15 -1.47 0.46 -10.09
N LYS A 16 -0.43 0.80 -9.31
CA LYS A 16 -0.55 1.35 -7.95
C LYS A 16 -1.50 2.54 -7.84
N SER A 17 -1.31 3.57 -8.67
CA SER A 17 -2.16 4.77 -8.66
C SER A 17 -3.62 4.45 -8.94
N TYR A 18 -3.88 3.54 -9.89
CA TYR A 18 -5.23 3.07 -10.19
C TYR A 18 -5.85 2.38 -8.97
N LEU A 19 -5.12 1.47 -8.33
CA LEU A 19 -5.58 0.76 -7.13
C LEU A 19 -5.86 1.73 -5.97
N CYS A 20 -4.98 2.71 -5.73
CA CYS A 20 -5.17 3.66 -4.63
C CYS A 20 -6.44 4.49 -4.82
N ASN A 21 -6.65 5.01 -6.03
CA ASN A 21 -7.87 5.77 -6.37
C ASN A 21 -9.13 4.89 -6.32
N PHE A 22 -9.01 3.63 -6.74
CA PHE A 22 -10.11 2.66 -6.71
C PHE A 22 -10.53 2.33 -5.26
N LEU A 23 -9.55 2.11 -4.37
CA LEU A 23 -9.77 1.78 -2.96
C LEU A 23 -10.31 2.95 -2.14
N SER A 24 -10.02 4.19 -2.53
CA SER A 24 -10.49 5.40 -1.86
C SER A 24 -11.83 5.92 -2.37
N GLU A 25 -12.49 5.18 -3.27
CA GLU A 25 -13.73 5.60 -3.94
C GLU A 25 -13.62 6.96 -4.66
N SER A 26 -12.40 7.41 -4.95
CA SER A 26 -12.11 8.67 -5.65
C SER A 26 -12.30 8.47 -7.14
N VAL A 27 -13.54 8.20 -7.56
CA VAL A 27 -13.92 8.10 -8.98
C VAL A 27 -14.31 9.48 -9.49
N GLU A 28 -13.31 10.32 -9.75
CA GLU A 28 -13.43 11.30 -10.84
C GLU A 28 -12.75 10.70 -12.08
N GLN A 29 -13.57 10.17 -13.00
CA GLN A 29 -13.23 9.82 -14.39
C GLN A 29 -11.84 9.21 -14.63
N VAL A 30 -11.75 7.88 -14.53
CA VAL A 30 -10.59 7.12 -15.05
C VAL A 30 -10.51 7.33 -16.56
N THR A 31 -9.62 8.21 -16.99
CA THR A 31 -9.16 8.28 -18.38
C THR A 31 -8.28 7.06 -18.65
N GLU A 32 -8.42 6.42 -19.81
CA GLU A 32 -7.63 5.24 -20.22
C GLU A 32 -6.12 5.55 -20.41
N GLU A 33 -5.72 6.83 -20.33
CA GLU A 33 -4.34 7.26 -20.50
C GLU A 33 -3.51 7.07 -19.22
N TYR A 34 -2.50 6.21 -19.30
CA TYR A 34 -1.52 6.04 -18.23
C TYR A 34 -0.68 7.31 -18.02
N ARG A 35 -0.78 7.89 -16.82
CA ARG A 35 0.11 8.97 -16.35
C ARG A 35 1.05 8.43 -15.28
N PRO A 36 2.39 8.45 -15.50
CA PRO A 36 3.33 7.95 -14.50
C PRO A 36 3.27 8.80 -13.23
N THR A 37 3.21 8.13 -12.08
CA THR A 37 3.26 8.75 -10.75
C THR A 37 4.56 9.55 -10.62
N CYS A 38 4.46 10.88 -10.56
CA CYS A 38 5.59 11.74 -10.25
C CYS A 38 5.81 11.71 -8.74
N GLY A 39 6.94 11.15 -8.29
CA GLY A 39 7.20 10.87 -6.87
C GLY A 39 7.14 12.09 -5.94
N VAL A 40 7.29 13.30 -6.49
CA VAL A 40 7.13 14.59 -5.82
C VAL A 40 6.68 15.64 -6.86
N ARG A 41 5.65 16.44 -6.57
CA ARG A 41 5.49 17.78 -7.16
C ARG A 41 5.99 18.80 -6.16
N PHE A 42 7.04 19.53 -6.50
CA PHE A 42 7.39 20.73 -5.77
C PHE A 42 6.38 21.81 -6.12
N VAL A 43 5.60 22.25 -5.14
CA VAL A 43 4.74 23.42 -5.28
C VAL A 43 5.35 24.51 -4.41
N PHE A 44 6.00 25.47 -5.04
CA PHE A 44 6.49 26.68 -4.38
C PHE A 44 5.30 27.61 -4.17
N LEU A 45 4.65 27.51 -3.00
CA LEU A 45 3.67 28.50 -2.55
C LEU A 45 4.36 29.72 -1.92
N ASP A 46 5.60 29.56 -1.46
CA ASP A 46 6.44 30.59 -0.85
C ASP A 46 7.93 30.24 -1.12
N PRO A 47 8.81 31.20 -1.47
CA PRO A 47 10.25 30.94 -1.66
C PRO A 47 10.96 30.37 -0.41
N HIS A 48 10.33 30.41 0.77
CA HIS A 48 10.85 29.84 2.01
C HIS A 48 10.13 28.57 2.49
N ILE A 49 9.06 28.13 1.83
CA ILE A 49 8.32 26.91 2.19
C ILE A 49 8.36 25.91 1.03
N LEU A 50 9.27 24.93 1.16
CA LEU A 50 9.26 23.75 0.31
C LEU A 50 8.11 22.83 0.74
N ARG A 51 6.91 23.07 0.20
CA ARG A 51 5.82 22.09 0.35
C ARG A 51 6.03 20.99 -0.68
N ILE A 52 6.51 19.84 -0.21
CA ILE A 52 6.52 18.60 -1.00
C ILE A 52 5.05 18.21 -1.17
N SER A 53 4.45 18.57 -2.31
CA SER A 53 3.15 18.03 -2.70
C SER A 53 3.44 16.62 -3.23
N PHE A 54 3.31 15.62 -2.36
CA PHE A 54 3.21 14.26 -2.82
C PHE A 54 1.88 14.17 -3.58
N SER A 55 1.94 14.23 -4.91
CA SER A 55 0.76 14.15 -5.80
C SER A 55 0.05 12.78 -5.74
N SER A 56 0.37 11.98 -4.74
CA SER A 56 0.16 10.53 -4.68
C SER A 56 -0.08 10.07 -3.23
N ILE A 57 -0.44 10.99 -2.32
CA ILE A 57 -1.03 10.60 -1.04
C ILE A 57 -2.54 10.67 -1.22
N ILE A 58 -3.22 9.55 -0.94
CA ILE A 58 -4.66 9.44 -0.95
C ILE A 58 -5.11 9.28 0.50
N GLU A 59 -5.91 10.23 0.99
CA GLU A 59 -6.46 10.22 2.34
C GLU A 59 -7.96 9.98 2.26
N TYR A 60 -8.47 8.99 3.00
CA TYR A 60 -9.89 8.70 3.06
C TYR A 60 -10.27 8.00 4.36
N GLU A 61 -11.57 8.02 4.68
CA GLU A 61 -12.11 7.36 5.86
C GLU A 61 -12.71 6.00 5.47
N LEU A 62 -12.24 4.94 6.11
CA LEU A 62 -12.80 3.59 5.96
C LEU A 62 -13.59 3.23 7.21
N ASN A 63 -14.85 2.85 7.01
CA ASN A 63 -15.66 2.22 8.05
C ASN A 63 -15.45 0.72 7.98
N THR A 64 -15.01 0.12 9.08
CA THR A 64 -14.80 -1.32 9.17
C THR A 64 -15.21 -1.85 10.54
N THR A 65 -15.12 -3.16 10.76
CA THR A 65 -15.49 -3.80 12.02
C THR A 65 -14.29 -4.51 12.64
N ILE A 66 -13.88 -4.07 13.82
CA ILE A 66 -12.76 -4.65 14.57
C ILE A 66 -13.34 -5.36 15.79
N VAL A 67 -13.11 -6.67 15.90
CA VAL A 67 -13.60 -7.49 17.03
C VAL A 67 -15.11 -7.25 17.28
N ASN A 68 -15.92 -7.36 16.22
CA ASN A 68 -17.37 -7.13 16.22
C ASN A 68 -17.83 -5.72 16.65
N LYS A 69 -16.94 -4.73 16.68
CA LYS A 69 -17.28 -3.33 16.96
C LYS A 69 -17.05 -2.46 15.73
N PRO A 70 -18.00 -1.59 15.37
CA PRO A 70 -17.81 -0.65 14.28
C PRO A 70 -16.65 0.29 14.63
N CYS A 71 -15.77 0.51 13.65
CA CYS A 71 -14.56 1.28 13.80
C CYS A 71 -14.36 2.15 12.56
N LYS A 72 -14.10 3.43 12.80
CA LYS A 72 -13.73 4.38 11.76
C LYS A 72 -12.21 4.52 11.71
N VAL A 73 -11.64 4.42 10.51
CA VAL A 73 -10.20 4.43 10.26
C VAL A 73 -9.88 5.54 9.27
N GLU A 74 -8.96 6.42 9.64
CA GLU A 74 -8.35 7.38 8.71
C GLU A 74 -7.20 6.68 7.99
N LEU A 75 -7.35 6.41 6.69
CA LEU A 75 -6.33 5.78 5.88
C LEU A 75 -5.59 6.81 5.04
N GLU A 76 -4.27 6.67 5.02
CA GLU A 76 -3.37 7.35 4.09
C GLU A 76 -2.65 6.31 3.24
N LEU A 77 -2.96 6.28 1.95
CA LEU A 77 -2.23 5.49 0.97
C LEU A 77 -1.17 6.37 0.32
N TRP A 78 0.10 6.05 0.57
CA TRP A 78 1.24 6.72 -0.03
C TRP A 78 1.63 5.94 -1.30
N ASP A 79 1.11 6.35 -2.45
CA ASP A 79 1.43 5.79 -3.77
C ASP A 79 2.84 6.22 -4.22
N LEU A 80 3.80 5.30 -4.12
CA LEU A 80 5.19 5.59 -4.47
C LEU A 80 5.40 5.39 -5.97
N SER A 81 6.17 6.29 -6.60
CA SER A 81 6.62 6.06 -7.97
C SER A 81 7.56 4.86 -8.03
N GLY A 82 7.26 3.94 -8.95
CA GLY A 82 8.10 2.76 -9.20
C GLY A 82 9.45 3.09 -9.88
N ASN A 83 9.65 4.34 -10.31
CA ASN A 83 10.82 4.75 -11.07
C ASN A 83 12.00 5.06 -10.14
N ARG A 84 13.13 4.35 -10.34
CA ARG A 84 14.37 4.49 -9.58
C ARG A 84 14.92 5.92 -9.51
N LYS A 85 14.60 6.79 -10.48
CA LYS A 85 15.00 8.21 -10.42
C LYS A 85 14.49 8.95 -9.16
N TYR A 86 13.47 8.42 -8.49
CA TYR A 86 12.91 8.96 -7.25
C TYR A 86 13.38 8.21 -6.00
N GLU A 87 14.35 7.31 -6.11
CA GLU A 87 14.78 6.44 -5.00
C GLU A 87 15.27 7.22 -3.77
N ASN A 88 15.91 8.37 -3.99
CA ASN A 88 16.37 9.27 -2.93
C ASN A 88 15.22 9.84 -2.08
N CYS A 89 13.99 9.86 -2.61
CA CYS A 89 12.81 10.36 -1.89
C CYS A 89 12.10 9.25 -1.11
N TRP A 90 12.28 7.98 -1.47
CA TRP A 90 11.55 6.86 -0.86
C TRP A 90 11.75 6.75 0.66
N PRO A 91 12.96 6.91 1.25
CA PRO A 91 13.16 6.81 2.69
C PRO A 91 12.25 7.76 3.49
N ALA A 92 12.02 8.97 2.99
CA ALA A 92 11.12 9.93 3.62
C ALA A 92 9.65 9.45 3.58
N CYS A 93 9.23 8.78 2.52
CA CYS A 93 7.89 8.22 2.38
C CYS A 93 7.64 7.05 3.34
N PHE A 94 8.63 6.19 3.57
CA PHE A 94 8.52 5.05 4.50
C PHE A 94 8.47 5.46 5.98
N LYS A 95 8.95 6.65 6.32
CA LYS A 95 8.99 7.12 7.71
C LYS A 95 7.58 7.17 8.31
N GLY A 96 7.40 6.47 9.43
CA GLY A 96 6.12 6.41 10.14
C GLY A 96 5.06 5.55 9.45
N SER A 97 5.41 4.78 8.42
CA SER A 97 4.49 3.83 7.80
C SER A 97 4.15 2.69 8.75
N HIS A 98 2.87 2.33 8.78
CA HIS A 98 2.32 1.24 9.58
C HIS A 98 2.31 -0.10 8.85
N GLY A 99 2.44 -0.07 7.52
CA GLY A 99 2.43 -1.26 6.68
C GLY A 99 2.79 -0.94 5.23
N ALA A 100 2.95 -1.99 4.43
CA ALA A 100 3.31 -1.89 3.02
C ALA A 100 2.42 -2.76 2.14
N ILE A 101 1.97 -2.18 1.02
CA ILE A 101 1.19 -2.86 -0.02
C ILE A 101 2.09 -3.03 -1.24
N PHE A 102 2.41 -4.28 -1.57
CA PHE A 102 3.24 -4.64 -2.71
C PHE A 102 2.36 -4.92 -3.92
N VAL A 103 2.52 -4.16 -4.99
CA VAL A 103 1.69 -4.29 -6.19
C VAL A 103 2.53 -4.75 -7.37
N TYR A 104 2.05 -5.76 -8.09
CA TYR A 104 2.62 -6.17 -9.36
C TYR A 104 1.54 -6.53 -10.37
N ASN A 105 1.91 -6.48 -11.65
CA ASN A 105 1.08 -7.05 -12.72
C ASN A 105 1.64 -8.43 -13.10
N PRO A 106 0.88 -9.53 -12.93
CA PRO A 106 1.34 -10.88 -13.26
C PRO A 106 1.57 -11.12 -14.76
N ASP A 107 1.03 -10.27 -15.64
CA ASP A 107 1.28 -10.35 -17.08
C ASP A 107 2.73 -9.99 -17.46
N HIS A 108 3.46 -9.36 -16.52
CA HIS A 108 4.84 -8.90 -16.64
C HIS A 108 5.76 -9.68 -15.68
N SER A 109 6.47 -10.68 -16.20
CA SER A 109 7.34 -11.56 -15.39
C SER A 109 8.48 -10.83 -14.68
N GLU A 110 8.95 -9.72 -15.23
CA GLU A 110 9.97 -8.84 -14.68
C GLU A 110 9.54 -8.20 -13.37
N HIS A 111 8.23 -7.94 -13.20
CA HIS A 111 7.70 -7.32 -12.00
C HIS A 111 7.92 -8.17 -10.75
N ILE A 112 7.99 -9.49 -10.91
CA ILE A 112 8.21 -10.42 -9.80
C ILE A 112 9.64 -10.30 -9.26
N LYS A 113 10.62 -10.13 -10.15
CA LYS A 113 12.02 -9.87 -9.75
C LYS A 113 12.13 -8.51 -9.08
N GLU A 114 11.51 -7.49 -9.66
CA GLU A 114 11.50 -6.16 -9.06
C GLU A 114 10.78 -6.13 -7.69
N LEU A 115 9.78 -6.98 -7.46
CA LEU A 115 9.12 -7.09 -6.16
C LEU A 115 10.08 -7.53 -5.04
N GLU A 116 11.05 -8.39 -5.33
CA GLU A 116 12.11 -8.75 -4.37
C GLU A 116 12.94 -7.52 -3.98
N ASP A 117 13.29 -6.69 -4.97
CA ASP A 117 13.98 -5.43 -4.71
C ASP A 117 13.14 -4.50 -3.84
N TRP A 118 11.84 -4.37 -4.14
CA TRP A 118 10.90 -3.57 -3.34
C TRP A 118 10.78 -4.07 -1.92
N HIS A 119 10.81 -5.39 -1.69
CA HIS A 119 10.85 -5.97 -0.37
C HIS A 119 12.13 -5.57 0.38
N MET A 120 13.30 -5.66 -0.28
CA MET A 120 14.58 -5.24 0.30
C MET A 120 14.63 -3.73 0.60
N ILE A 121 14.07 -2.90 -0.27
CA ILE A 121 14.01 -1.44 -0.06
C ILE A 121 13.10 -1.15 1.13
N SER A 122 11.92 -1.77 1.18
CA SER A 122 10.96 -1.56 2.26
C SER A 122 11.54 -2.01 3.61
N SER A 123 12.22 -3.17 3.67
CA SER A 123 12.82 -3.70 4.91
C SER A 123 13.97 -2.86 5.46
N ARG A 124 14.67 -2.11 4.59
CA ARG A 124 15.71 -1.16 4.99
C ARG A 124 15.14 0.15 5.57
N ASN A 125 13.93 0.52 5.17
CA ASN A 125 13.34 1.82 5.50
C ASN A 125 12.20 1.75 6.53
N MET A 126 11.66 0.57 6.81
CA MET A 126 10.65 0.34 7.84
C MET A 126 10.71 -1.10 8.38
N GLN A 127 10.15 -1.32 9.56
CA GLN A 127 9.98 -2.67 10.09
C GLN A 127 8.83 -3.37 9.36
N LEU A 128 9.14 -4.39 8.56
CA LEU A 128 8.14 -5.22 7.91
C LEU A 128 7.70 -6.34 8.85
N LYS A 129 6.45 -6.27 9.29
CA LYS A 129 5.76 -7.40 9.95
C LYS A 129 4.86 -8.07 8.92
N GLU A 130 4.81 -9.40 8.91
CA GLU A 130 3.97 -10.17 7.97
C GLU A 130 2.50 -9.71 8.05
N SER A 131 1.98 -9.44 9.25
CA SER A 131 0.60 -8.96 9.49
C SER A 131 0.34 -7.53 9.02
N SER A 132 1.38 -6.76 8.72
CA SER A 132 1.28 -5.37 8.27
C SER A 132 1.56 -5.22 6.77
N CYS A 133 1.74 -6.33 6.05
CA CYS A 133 2.09 -6.33 4.64
C CYS A 133 1.11 -7.18 3.83
N CYS A 134 0.75 -6.71 2.64
CA CYS A 134 -0.01 -7.49 1.69
C CYS A 134 0.56 -7.35 0.28
N VAL A 135 0.27 -8.32 -0.57
CA VAL A 135 0.66 -8.33 -1.99
C VAL A 135 -0.60 -8.32 -2.83
N ILE A 136 -0.73 -7.35 -3.72
CA ILE A 136 -1.83 -7.24 -4.68
C ILE A 136 -1.32 -7.64 -6.07
N SER A 137 -1.94 -8.69 -6.62
CA SER A 137 -1.79 -9.03 -8.04
C SER A 137 -2.81 -8.25 -8.85
N ASN A 138 -2.35 -7.29 -9.66
CA ASN A 138 -3.19 -6.46 -10.50
C ASN A 138 -3.23 -6.99 -11.93
N LYS A 139 -4.19 -7.87 -12.21
CA LYS A 139 -4.33 -8.55 -13.50
C LYS A 139 -5.31 -7.78 -14.39
N LYS A 140 -4.85 -7.33 -15.57
CA LYS A 140 -5.69 -6.55 -16.51
C LYS A 140 -6.59 -7.42 -17.37
N SER A 141 -6.24 -8.69 -17.62
CA SER A 141 -7.00 -9.57 -18.50
C SER A 141 -7.05 -11.00 -17.98
N ASN A 142 -8.16 -11.71 -18.18
CA ASN A 142 -8.31 -13.13 -17.81
C ASN A 142 -7.50 -14.09 -18.69
N ALA A 143 -6.66 -13.58 -19.61
CA ALA A 143 -5.88 -14.37 -20.56
C ALA A 143 -4.69 -15.07 -19.88
N GLY A 144 -4.96 -16.20 -19.24
CA GLY A 144 -4.23 -17.45 -19.51
C GLY A 144 -2.72 -17.55 -19.24
N ARG A 145 -2.14 -16.75 -18.34
CA ARG A 145 -0.87 -17.15 -17.71
C ARG A 145 -1.14 -17.69 -16.31
N ASP A 146 -0.61 -18.88 -16.04
CA ASP A 146 -0.52 -19.43 -14.70
C ASP A 146 0.13 -18.41 -13.77
N ALA A 147 -0.39 -18.29 -12.55
CA ALA A 147 0.15 -17.40 -11.55
C ALA A 147 1.63 -17.74 -11.34
N VAL A 148 2.52 -16.90 -11.84
CA VAL A 148 3.96 -17.04 -11.56
C VAL A 148 4.14 -16.96 -10.05
N SER A 149 4.89 -17.92 -9.49
CA SER A 149 5.13 -17.99 -8.05
C SER A 149 5.71 -16.69 -7.53
N LEU A 150 5.18 -16.19 -6.41
CA LEU A 150 5.79 -15.06 -5.75
C LEU A 150 7.16 -15.46 -5.19
N PRO A 151 8.07 -14.48 -5.00
CA PRO A 151 9.29 -14.69 -4.24
C PRO A 151 8.99 -15.18 -2.83
N SER A 152 9.81 -16.09 -2.31
CA SER A 152 9.64 -16.71 -0.99
C SER A 152 9.44 -15.70 0.16
N ALA A 153 10.10 -14.54 0.09
CA ALA A 153 9.95 -13.45 1.06
C ALA A 153 8.54 -12.85 1.08
N LEU A 154 7.86 -12.83 -0.07
CA LEU A 154 6.54 -12.24 -0.26
C LEU A 154 5.41 -13.26 -0.16
N GLU A 155 5.71 -14.57 -0.18
CA GLU A 155 4.70 -15.62 0.01
C GLU A 155 4.06 -15.61 1.39
N ARG A 156 4.78 -15.07 2.38
CA ARG A 156 4.34 -14.93 3.76
C ARG A 156 3.32 -13.82 3.95
N PHE A 157 3.25 -12.87 3.03
CA PHE A 157 2.32 -11.75 3.11
C PHE A 157 0.95 -12.15 2.60
N GLN A 158 -0.08 -11.49 3.12
CA GLN A 158 -1.44 -11.73 2.69
C GLN A 158 -1.59 -11.38 1.20
N ARG A 159 -2.07 -12.33 0.38
CA ARG A 159 -2.33 -12.10 -1.04
C ARG A 159 -3.75 -11.56 -1.23
N LEU A 160 -3.84 -10.43 -1.91
CA LEU A 160 -5.09 -9.88 -2.43
C LEU A 160 -5.08 -9.99 -3.95
N THR A 161 -6.21 -10.33 -4.54
CA THR A 161 -6.32 -10.53 -5.99
C THR A 161 -7.20 -9.45 -6.57
N CYS A 162 -6.70 -8.74 -7.58
CA CYS A 162 -7.45 -7.73 -8.32
C CYS A 162 -7.64 -8.21 -9.76
N SER A 163 -8.89 -8.51 -10.10
CA SER A 163 -9.35 -8.66 -11.49
C SER A 163 -10.40 -7.59 -11.77
N PHE A 164 -10.47 -7.11 -13.02
CA PHE A 164 -11.41 -6.05 -13.42
C PHE A 164 -12.88 -6.41 -13.11
N GLU A 165 -13.21 -7.70 -13.14
CA GLU A 165 -14.56 -8.23 -12.89
C GLU A 165 -14.86 -8.44 -11.39
N GLU A 166 -13.85 -8.45 -10.52
CA GLU A 166 -13.97 -8.75 -9.09
C GLU A 166 -13.55 -7.58 -8.19
N ALA A 167 -13.75 -6.37 -8.68
CA ALA A 167 -13.36 -5.13 -8.01
C ALA A 167 -13.91 -5.03 -6.57
N GLU A 168 -15.17 -5.45 -6.33
CA GLU A 168 -15.75 -5.48 -4.98
C GLU A 168 -15.06 -6.50 -4.06
N LYS A 169 -14.66 -7.67 -4.58
CA LYS A 169 -13.93 -8.66 -3.78
C LYS A 169 -12.60 -8.11 -3.28
N LEU A 170 -11.93 -7.28 -4.09
CA LEU A 170 -10.70 -6.61 -3.66
C LEU A 170 -10.97 -5.66 -2.49
N ARG A 171 -12.09 -4.92 -2.51
CA ARG A 171 -12.46 -4.02 -1.41
C ARG A 171 -12.72 -4.79 -0.13
N ASP A 172 -13.50 -5.88 -0.20
CA ASP A 172 -13.75 -6.74 0.96
C ASP A 172 -12.45 -7.33 1.54
N GLN A 173 -11.56 -7.80 0.67
CA GLN A 173 -10.25 -8.32 1.05
C GLN A 173 -9.37 -7.24 1.70
N PHE A 174 -9.37 -6.03 1.13
CA PHE A 174 -8.62 -4.90 1.64
C PHE A 174 -9.16 -4.43 2.98
N GLU A 175 -10.48 -4.30 3.13
CA GLU A 175 -11.13 -3.94 4.38
C GLU A 175 -10.78 -4.96 5.48
N LYS A 176 -10.85 -6.26 5.16
CA LYS A 176 -10.45 -7.33 6.09
C LYS A 176 -8.98 -7.21 6.50
N PHE A 177 -8.08 -6.91 5.57
CA PHE A 177 -6.68 -6.67 5.86
C PHE A 177 -6.50 -5.47 6.81
N ILE A 178 -7.18 -4.35 6.57
CA ILE A 178 -7.14 -3.18 7.46
C ILE A 178 -7.64 -3.52 8.87
N SER A 179 -8.75 -4.24 8.96
CA SER A 179 -9.30 -4.71 10.24
C SER A 179 -8.29 -5.56 11.03
N GLN A 180 -7.63 -6.50 10.36
CA GLN A 180 -6.59 -7.35 10.97
C GLN A 180 -5.38 -6.53 11.42
N LEU A 181 -4.91 -5.60 10.58
CA LEU A 181 -3.76 -4.76 10.88
C LEU A 181 -4.01 -3.92 12.13
N ILE A 182 -5.20 -3.35 12.29
CA ILE A 182 -5.54 -2.55 13.47
C ILE A 182 -5.69 -3.43 14.70
N ALA A 183 -6.33 -4.61 14.60
CA ALA A 183 -6.43 -5.56 15.70
C ALA A 183 -5.04 -5.93 16.24
N CYS A 184 -4.11 -6.33 15.36
CA CYS A 184 -2.73 -6.65 15.76
C CYS A 184 -1.99 -5.48 16.41
N ARG A 185 -2.32 -4.23 16.02
CA ARG A 185 -1.70 -3.04 16.63
C ARG A 185 -2.25 -2.75 18.02
N HIS A 186 -3.55 -2.91 18.24
CA HIS A 186 -4.13 -2.79 19.58
C HIS A 186 -3.52 -3.82 20.52
N GLU A 187 -3.46 -5.08 20.09
CA GLU A 187 -2.84 -6.16 20.88
C GLU A 187 -1.38 -5.84 21.24
N ALA A 188 -0.58 -5.36 20.27
CA ALA A 188 0.81 -4.99 20.52
C ALA A 188 0.94 -3.82 21.52
N THR A 189 0.04 -2.84 21.43
CA THR A 189 0.04 -1.67 22.33
C THR A 189 -0.34 -2.08 23.75
N GLU A 190 -1.40 -2.89 23.92
CA GLU A 190 -1.82 -3.43 25.21
C GLU A 190 -0.70 -4.26 25.87
N GLN A 191 0.01 -5.06 25.08
CA GLN A 191 1.10 -5.89 25.59
C GLN A 191 2.32 -5.06 26.01
N GLU A 192 2.64 -3.97 25.30
CA GLU A 192 3.67 -3.01 25.70
C GLU A 192 3.33 -2.31 27.02
N GLU A 193 2.08 -1.87 27.19
CA GLU A 193 1.59 -1.24 28.43
C GLU A 193 1.68 -2.19 29.64
N LEU A 194 1.25 -3.45 29.47
CA LEU A 194 1.34 -4.47 30.51
C LEU A 194 2.79 -4.75 30.94
N ASN A 195 3.75 -4.72 30.01
CA ASN A 195 5.15 -4.95 30.32
C ASN A 195 5.75 -3.79 31.14
N ILE A 196 5.31 -2.55 30.91
CA ILE A 196 5.77 -1.39 31.68
C ILE A 196 5.23 -1.44 33.11
N ILE A 197 3.97 -1.84 33.32
CA ILE A 197 3.34 -1.90 34.65
C ILE A 197 3.95 -3.00 35.53
N ASN A 198 4.40 -4.10 34.91
CA ASN A 198 4.96 -5.26 35.61
C ASN A 198 6.49 -5.16 35.86
N THR A 199 7.12 -4.03 35.52
CA THR A 199 8.54 -3.73 35.77
C THR A 199 8.70 -2.77 36.94
#